data_AF-A0A9P7GK75-F1
#
_entry.id   AF-A0A9P7GK75-F1
#
_cell.length_a   1.000
_cell.length_b   1.000
_cell.length_c   1.000
_cell.angle_alpha   90.00
_cell.angle_beta   90.00
_cell.angle_gamma   90.00
#
_symmetry.space_group_name_H-M   'P 1'
#
loop_
_entity.id
_entity.type
_entity.pdbx_description
1 polymer ?
#
loop_
_entity_poly.entity_id
_entity_poly.type
_entity_poly.pdbx_seq_one_letter_code
_entity_poly.pdbx_strand_id
1 'polypeptide(L)'
;MASEEILDSLRAAITLKPPFCTGAVPISSDHATLFYKKGESAHWLDLSQANPEQLQALAEACEPATFGLGQNDVLNEEYRKAGKMDASNFSMRIHMSDLGIVDRIREQLLYAPEDQKYVKAELYKLNVYGKDSFFKSHKDTPRGDTMFASLVVVFPTPHEGGALKLSHDGEEWTFDSAALTRDAPTPSIAYIAFYSDVDHEVTLVTSGHRVTLTYNLFLDSSPSQKIPRSVQAVAPDSNLFRDALLAAFDDPTFLPDGGYLGFGMSFTYPISRVKRYYSNSGGALKGSDAMIFAVLEDLSLSPSMSVVYKGLNHKILVPTDYLTLGSDAYDDIDSVLCEEHYGKVILGLGQDIPSHFNEDLPIARMTWVTPLTTFSNFRSDYTYYGNEASTEHVYGDLCIAVKVGAFGQRDTIADSGSSDEELV
;
A
#
# COMPACT_ATOMS: atom_id res chain seq x y z
N MET A 1 24.85 -23.40 -4.76
CA MET A 1 25.69 -22.49 -3.94
C MET A 1 25.80 -21.13 -4.62
N ALA A 2 26.39 -20.99 -5.82
CA ALA A 2 26.47 -19.71 -6.53
C ALA A 2 25.12 -18.99 -6.74
N SER A 3 24.08 -19.70 -7.19
CA SER A 3 22.76 -19.09 -7.42
C SER A 3 22.05 -18.60 -6.15
N GLU A 4 22.32 -19.18 -4.97
CA GLU A 4 21.67 -18.71 -3.73
C GLU A 4 22.36 -17.46 -3.19
N GLU A 5 23.69 -17.37 -3.30
CA GLU A 5 24.45 -16.16 -2.94
C GLU A 5 24.06 -14.95 -3.79
N ILE A 6 23.76 -15.17 -5.08
CA ILE A 6 23.22 -14.14 -5.97
C ILE A 6 21.83 -13.70 -5.51
N LEU A 7 20.94 -14.65 -5.15
CA LEU A 7 19.61 -14.32 -4.64
C LEU A 7 19.66 -13.56 -3.31
N ASP A 8 20.56 -13.93 -2.41
CA ASP A 8 20.77 -13.20 -1.15
C ASP A 8 21.28 -11.79 -1.40
N SER A 9 22.16 -11.60 -2.37
CA SER A 9 22.64 -10.27 -2.79
C SER A 9 21.51 -9.42 -3.38
N LEU A 10 20.65 -10.02 -4.22
CA LEU A 10 19.47 -9.34 -4.77
C LEU A 10 18.49 -8.95 -3.65
N ARG A 11 18.20 -9.87 -2.72
CA ARG A 11 17.34 -9.61 -1.55
C ARG A 11 17.88 -8.46 -0.71
N ALA A 12 19.18 -8.47 -0.41
CA ALA A 12 19.82 -7.44 0.40
C ALA A 12 19.83 -6.05 -0.29
N ALA A 13 19.78 -6.02 -1.62
CA ALA A 13 19.74 -4.78 -2.39
C ALA A 13 18.33 -4.14 -2.45
N ILE A 14 17.27 -4.88 -2.10
CA ILE A 14 15.91 -4.34 -2.01
C ILE A 14 15.83 -3.45 -0.76
N THR A 15 15.84 -2.14 -0.98
CA THR A 15 15.74 -1.17 0.12
C THR A 15 14.31 -1.13 0.67
N LEU A 16 14.13 -1.65 1.89
CA LEU A 16 12.89 -1.50 2.65
C LEU A 16 12.87 -0.13 3.34
N LYS A 17 11.92 0.73 2.95
CA LYS A 17 11.65 1.98 3.65
C LYS A 17 10.51 1.78 4.64
N PRO A 18 10.50 2.55 5.74
CA PRO A 18 9.32 2.62 6.60
C PRO A 18 8.08 2.91 5.75
N PRO A 19 6.93 2.29 6.04
CA PRO A 19 5.72 2.41 5.22
C PRO A 19 4.98 3.75 5.46
N PHE A 20 5.74 4.78 5.83
CA PHE A 20 5.28 6.10 6.20
C PHE A 20 6.35 7.16 5.98
N CYS A 21 5.91 8.42 5.94
CA CYS A 21 6.77 9.60 6.01
C CYS A 21 6.25 10.56 7.08
N THR A 22 7.14 11.31 7.72
CA THR A 22 6.78 12.24 8.80
C THR A 22 7.49 13.58 8.65
N GLY A 23 7.03 14.56 9.39
CA GLY A 23 7.73 15.82 9.55
C GLY A 23 7.02 16.78 10.50
N ALA A 24 7.62 17.95 10.66
CA ALA A 24 7.00 19.07 11.34
C ALA A 24 7.13 20.32 10.46
N VAL A 25 6.09 21.15 10.44
CA VAL A 25 6.08 22.42 9.72
C VAL A 25 5.53 23.53 10.61
N PRO A 26 6.13 24.74 10.61
CA PRO A 26 5.59 25.89 11.33
C PRO A 26 4.17 26.20 10.88
N ILE A 27 3.31 26.62 11.80
CA ILE A 27 1.94 27.01 11.51
C ILE A 27 1.67 28.43 12.03
N SER A 28 1.03 29.23 11.19
CA SER A 28 0.52 30.55 11.58
C SER A 28 -0.88 30.45 12.17
N SER A 29 -1.27 31.41 13.01
CA SER A 29 -2.63 31.49 13.59
C SER A 29 -3.75 31.43 12.55
N ASP A 30 -3.54 32.03 11.36
CA ASP A 30 -4.49 31.98 10.25
C ASP A 30 -4.80 30.55 9.78
N HIS A 31 -3.80 29.67 9.79
CA HIS A 31 -3.92 28.27 9.39
C HIS A 31 -4.33 27.35 10.55
N ALA A 32 -4.19 27.81 11.80
CA ALA A 32 -4.55 27.08 13.01
C ALA A 32 -5.96 27.43 13.55
N THR A 33 -6.64 28.41 12.96
CA THR A 33 -8.00 28.78 13.35
C THR A 33 -9.01 27.73 12.90
N LEU A 34 -9.68 27.13 13.89
CA LEU A 34 -10.75 26.16 13.73
C LEU A 34 -12.11 26.80 14.03
N PHE A 35 -13.04 26.72 13.07
CA PHE A 35 -14.46 27.00 13.28
C PHE A 35 -15.21 25.68 13.38
N TYR A 36 -16.10 25.53 14.35
CA TYR A 36 -16.86 24.29 14.55
C TYR A 36 -18.27 24.55 15.09
N LYS A 37 -19.16 23.59 14.85
CA LYS A 37 -20.55 23.61 15.34
C LYS A 37 -20.67 22.82 16.65
N LYS A 38 -21.51 23.31 17.55
CA LYS A 38 -22.04 22.55 18.70
C LYS A 38 -23.54 22.83 18.79
N GLY A 39 -24.37 21.89 18.31
CA GLY A 39 -25.78 22.15 18.05
C GLY A 39 -25.95 23.29 17.03
N GLU A 40 -26.78 24.26 17.35
CA GLU A 40 -27.04 25.45 16.50
C GLU A 40 -26.01 26.59 16.69
N SER A 41 -25.03 26.42 17.58
CA SER A 41 -24.03 27.46 17.87
C SER A 41 -22.74 27.24 17.09
N ALA A 42 -22.16 28.34 16.61
CA ALA A 42 -20.84 28.38 16.01
C ALA A 42 -19.81 28.80 17.06
N HIS A 43 -18.69 28.07 17.11
CA HIS A 43 -17.57 28.31 18.00
C HIS A 43 -16.27 28.38 17.18
N TRP A 44 -15.23 28.95 17.78
CA TRP A 44 -13.91 28.98 17.18
C TRP A 44 -12.80 28.98 18.23
N LEU A 45 -11.61 28.53 17.83
CA LEU A 45 -10.37 28.65 18.59
C LEU A 45 -9.16 28.62 17.65
N ASP A 46 -8.05 29.19 18.11
CA ASP A 46 -6.73 29.04 17.48
C ASP A 46 -6.01 27.84 18.11
N LEU A 47 -5.87 26.74 17.37
CA LEU A 47 -5.22 25.51 17.85
C LEU A 47 -3.72 25.67 18.11
N SER A 48 -3.09 26.77 17.66
CA SER A 48 -1.69 27.08 17.97
C SER A 48 -1.49 27.73 19.34
N GLN A 49 -2.57 28.24 19.96
CA GLN A 49 -2.56 28.97 21.23
C GLN A 49 -3.71 28.57 22.16
N ALA A 50 -4.37 27.43 21.90
CA ALA A 50 -5.57 27.02 22.63
C ALA A 50 -5.25 26.69 24.08
N ASN A 51 -6.05 27.23 25.01
CA ASN A 51 -5.97 26.91 26.42
C ASN A 51 -6.76 25.62 26.76
N PRO A 52 -6.55 25.02 27.96
CA PRO A 52 -7.23 23.80 28.36
C PRO A 52 -8.76 23.88 28.33
N GLU A 53 -9.35 25.02 28.70
CA GLU A 53 -10.81 25.23 28.72
C GLU A 53 -11.41 25.22 27.30
N GLN A 54 -10.73 25.85 26.34
CA GLN A 54 -11.13 25.85 24.93
C GLN A 54 -11.02 24.44 24.33
N LEU A 55 -9.96 23.70 24.66
CA LEU A 55 -9.76 22.33 24.19
C LEU A 55 -10.79 21.37 24.77
N GLN A 56 -11.14 21.54 26.06
CA GLN A 56 -12.21 20.79 26.70
C GLN A 56 -13.56 21.09 26.03
N ALA A 57 -13.86 22.36 25.73
CA ALA A 57 -15.08 22.74 25.04
C ALA A 57 -15.18 22.16 23.62
N LEU A 58 -14.04 22.04 22.91
CA LEU A 58 -13.95 21.35 21.62
C LEU A 58 -14.18 19.84 21.77
N ALA A 59 -13.59 19.20 22.79
CA ALA A 59 -13.77 17.78 23.08
C ALA A 59 -15.24 17.44 23.34
N GLU A 60 -15.95 18.29 24.10
CA GLU A 60 -17.38 18.14 24.37
C GLU A 60 -18.30 18.42 23.17
N ALA A 61 -17.79 19.09 22.13
CA ALA A 61 -18.51 19.26 20.88
C ALA A 61 -18.34 18.07 19.94
N CYS A 62 -17.39 17.18 20.22
CA CYS A 62 -17.16 15.98 19.43
C CYS A 62 -18.15 14.87 19.83
N GLU A 63 -18.48 14.02 18.86
CA GLU A 63 -19.23 12.79 19.08
C GLU A 63 -18.28 11.66 19.49
N PRO A 64 -18.72 10.67 20.29
CA PRO A 64 -17.92 9.49 20.55
C PRO A 64 -17.50 8.80 19.24
N ALA A 65 -16.21 8.48 19.12
CA ALA A 65 -15.67 7.92 17.91
C ALA A 65 -15.91 6.40 17.82
N THR A 66 -16.53 5.96 16.73
CA THR A 66 -16.71 4.54 16.37
C THR A 66 -15.47 3.99 15.65
N PHE A 67 -15.38 2.66 15.52
CA PHE A 67 -14.42 1.97 14.65
C PHE A 67 -15.12 0.91 13.80
N GLY A 68 -14.54 0.56 12.66
CA GLY A 68 -15.09 -0.45 11.76
C GLY A 68 -14.79 -1.86 12.24
N LEU A 69 -15.81 -2.72 12.27
CA LEU A 69 -15.67 -4.17 12.45
C LEU A 69 -16.49 -4.88 11.37
N GLY A 70 -15.81 -5.36 10.33
CA GLY A 70 -16.47 -5.86 9.13
C GLY A 70 -17.18 -4.73 8.37
N GLN A 71 -18.50 -4.83 8.20
CA GLN A 71 -19.33 -3.83 7.51
C GLN A 71 -20.09 -2.90 8.48
N ASN A 72 -19.78 -2.95 9.79
CA ASN A 72 -20.49 -2.19 10.81
C ASN A 72 -19.56 -1.22 11.53
N ASP A 73 -20.09 -0.05 11.89
CA ASP A 73 -19.45 0.87 12.83
C ASP A 73 -19.83 0.48 14.26
N VAL A 74 -18.84 0.26 15.11
CA VAL A 74 -19.00 -0.18 16.50
C VAL A 74 -18.47 0.89 17.45
N LEU A 75 -19.23 1.19 18.51
CA LEU A 75 -18.79 1.99 19.65
C LEU A 75 -18.38 1.05 20.79
N ASN A 76 -17.09 1.01 21.10
CA ASN A 76 -16.55 0.30 22.27
C ASN A 76 -15.38 1.09 22.87
N GLU A 77 -15.60 1.69 24.04
CA GLU A 77 -14.61 2.53 24.71
C GLU A 77 -13.41 1.75 25.27
N GLU A 78 -13.50 0.43 25.42
CA GLU A 78 -12.35 -0.43 25.75
C GLU A 78 -11.44 -0.66 24.55
N TYR A 79 -11.91 -0.35 23.34
CA TYR A 79 -11.15 -0.49 22.10
C TYR A 79 -10.73 0.87 21.52
N ARG A 80 -11.63 1.85 21.56
CA ARG A 80 -11.40 3.22 21.11
C ARG A 80 -12.13 4.20 22.02
N LYS A 81 -11.37 5.06 22.67
CA LYS A 81 -11.89 6.20 23.43
C LYS A 81 -11.32 7.47 22.82
N ALA A 82 -12.15 8.19 22.07
CA ALA A 82 -11.81 9.45 21.42
C ALA A 82 -13.08 10.21 21.02
N GLY A 83 -12.99 11.53 20.88
CA GLY A 83 -13.99 12.33 20.19
C GLY A 83 -13.69 12.44 18.70
N LYS A 84 -14.72 12.40 17.85
CA LYS A 84 -14.64 12.71 16.41
C LYS A 84 -15.58 13.86 16.05
N MET A 85 -15.23 14.58 14.99
CA MET A 85 -16.10 15.54 14.34
C MET A 85 -15.94 15.39 12.82
N ASP A 86 -17.07 15.20 12.13
CA ASP A 86 -17.08 15.05 10.68
C ASP A 86 -16.82 16.39 9.97
N ALA A 87 -16.23 16.34 8.77
CA ALA A 87 -15.84 17.53 7.99
C ALA A 87 -16.99 18.50 7.67
N SER A 88 -18.25 18.09 7.76
CA SER A 88 -19.43 18.96 7.60
C SER A 88 -19.71 19.86 8.81
N ASN A 89 -19.10 19.56 9.96
CA ASN A 89 -19.33 20.23 11.24
C ASN A 89 -18.20 21.18 11.64
N PHE A 90 -17.11 21.25 10.86
CA PHE A 90 -16.03 22.19 11.10
C PHE A 90 -15.43 22.74 9.80
N SER A 91 -14.67 23.82 9.93
CA SER A 91 -13.92 24.42 8.84
C SER A 91 -12.61 25.02 9.34
N MET A 92 -11.58 24.92 8.52
CA MET A 92 -10.26 25.50 8.77
C MET A 92 -9.71 26.06 7.46
N ARG A 93 -8.98 27.17 7.54
CA ARG A 93 -8.29 27.77 6.38
C ARG A 93 -6.90 27.15 6.20
N ILE A 94 -6.83 25.84 6.05
CA ILE A 94 -5.58 25.08 5.93
C ILE A 94 -5.60 24.20 4.68
N HIS A 95 -4.57 24.33 3.85
CA HIS A 95 -4.38 23.50 2.67
C HIS A 95 -3.02 22.80 2.78
N MET A 96 -3.02 21.47 2.71
CA MET A 96 -1.80 20.67 2.89
C MET A 96 -0.75 20.94 1.81
N SER A 97 -1.19 21.34 0.62
CA SER A 97 -0.30 21.76 -0.47
C SER A 97 0.44 23.06 -0.17
N ASP A 98 -0.24 24.05 0.43
CA ASP A 98 0.37 25.35 0.80
C ASP A 98 1.48 25.17 1.86
N LEU A 99 1.39 24.10 2.66
CA LEU A 99 2.38 23.75 3.67
C LEU A 99 3.51 22.84 3.12
N GLY A 100 3.48 22.50 1.82
CA GLY A 100 4.44 21.59 1.19
C GLY A 100 4.36 20.14 1.69
N ILE A 101 3.33 19.78 2.47
CA ILE A 101 3.18 18.43 3.03
C ILE A 101 2.88 17.43 1.90
N VAL A 102 2.01 17.80 0.95
CA VAL A 102 1.65 16.93 -0.18
C VAL A 102 2.86 16.63 -1.05
N ASP A 103 3.71 17.62 -1.32
CA ASP A 103 4.95 17.43 -2.10
C ASP A 103 5.91 16.48 -1.40
N ARG A 104 6.09 16.62 -0.07
CA ARG A 104 6.93 15.70 0.71
C ARG A 104 6.40 14.27 0.70
N ILE A 105 5.08 14.10 0.82
CA ILE A 105 4.45 12.78 0.75
C ILE A 105 4.70 12.16 -0.63
N ARG A 106 4.50 12.93 -1.69
CA ARG A 106 4.75 12.50 -3.06
C ARG A 106 6.18 12.00 -3.25
N GLU A 107 7.15 12.72 -2.72
CA GLU A 107 8.57 12.39 -2.93
C GLU A 107 9.07 11.25 -2.04
N GLN A 108 8.54 11.11 -0.83
CA GLN A 108 9.03 10.13 0.15
C GLN A 108 8.23 8.83 0.14
N LEU A 109 6.94 8.89 -0.20
CA LEU A 109 6.02 7.76 -0.12
C LEU A 109 5.66 7.19 -1.51
N LEU A 110 5.79 7.94 -2.61
CA LEU A 110 5.46 7.41 -3.95
C LEU A 110 6.70 7.10 -4.80
N TYR A 111 6.69 5.92 -5.42
CA TYR A 111 7.66 5.52 -6.44
C TYR A 111 6.93 5.34 -7.79
N ALA A 112 6.86 6.43 -8.55
CA ALA A 112 6.19 6.50 -9.85
C ALA A 112 6.84 7.61 -10.70
N PRO A 113 6.63 7.61 -12.04
CA PRO A 113 7.01 8.72 -12.90
C PRO A 113 6.41 10.05 -12.43
N GLU A 114 7.13 11.17 -12.65
CA GLU A 114 6.70 12.50 -12.18
C GLU A 114 5.28 12.86 -12.62
N ASP A 115 4.92 12.56 -13.87
CA ASP A 115 3.61 12.82 -14.47
C ASP A 115 2.49 11.89 -13.94
N GLN A 116 2.79 10.95 -13.06
CA GLN A 116 1.83 10.02 -12.45
C GLN A 116 1.72 10.16 -10.92
N LYS A 117 2.41 11.15 -10.35
CA LYS A 117 2.57 11.35 -8.91
C LYS A 117 1.62 12.40 -8.32
N TYR A 118 0.45 12.63 -8.89
CA TYR A 118 -0.49 13.60 -8.33
C TYR A 118 -1.22 13.02 -7.11
N VAL A 119 -1.22 13.78 -6.02
CA VAL A 119 -1.84 13.37 -4.75
C VAL A 119 -2.93 14.37 -4.37
N LYS A 120 -4.16 13.87 -4.26
CA LYS A 120 -5.27 14.61 -3.68
C LYS A 120 -5.38 14.26 -2.19
N ALA A 121 -5.24 15.27 -1.33
CA ALA A 121 -5.52 15.14 0.10
C ALA A 121 -6.96 15.59 0.40
N GLU A 122 -7.81 14.64 0.80
CA GLU A 122 -9.21 14.90 1.12
C GLU A 122 -9.42 14.91 2.64
N LEU A 123 -9.87 16.05 3.18
CA LEU A 123 -10.17 16.17 4.59
C LEU A 123 -11.30 15.23 4.99
N TYR A 124 -11.04 14.36 5.96
CA TYR A 124 -12.01 13.37 6.41
C TYR A 124 -12.67 13.78 7.73
N LYS A 125 -11.87 13.93 8.78
CA LYS A 125 -12.39 14.18 10.14
C LYS A 125 -11.38 14.89 11.03
N LEU A 126 -11.90 15.50 12.09
CA LEU A 126 -11.14 15.96 13.23
C LEU A 126 -11.30 14.94 14.36
N ASN A 127 -10.21 14.62 15.07
CA ASN A 127 -10.28 13.81 16.29
C ASN A 127 -9.68 14.57 17.47
N VAL A 128 -10.32 14.43 18.64
CA VAL A 128 -9.84 14.94 19.92
C VAL A 128 -9.66 13.77 20.89
N TYR A 129 -8.43 13.59 21.37
CA TYR A 129 -8.10 12.63 22.41
C TYR A 129 -7.77 13.41 23.68
N GLY A 130 -8.68 13.37 24.65
CA GLY A 130 -8.43 13.93 25.99
C GLY A 130 -7.68 12.93 26.87
N LYS A 131 -7.53 13.25 28.15
CA LYS A 131 -6.97 12.31 29.13
C LYS A 131 -7.68 10.95 29.10
N ASP A 132 -6.90 9.89 29.25
CA ASP A 132 -7.30 8.48 29.25
C ASP A 132 -7.87 7.99 27.90
N SER A 133 -7.77 8.80 26.84
CA SER A 133 -8.18 8.45 25.48
C SER A 133 -7.08 7.66 24.76
N PHE A 134 -7.47 6.73 23.89
CA PHE A 134 -6.59 5.86 23.12
C PHE A 134 -7.33 5.26 21.91
N PHE A 135 -6.61 4.59 21.02
CA PHE A 135 -7.20 3.75 19.98
C PHE A 135 -6.28 2.56 19.71
N LYS A 136 -6.76 1.34 19.95
CA LYS A 136 -6.00 0.09 19.73
C LYS A 136 -5.63 -0.13 18.25
N SER A 137 -4.68 -1.04 18.04
CA SER A 137 -4.19 -1.45 16.72
C SER A 137 -5.33 -1.77 15.75
N HIS A 138 -5.33 -1.10 14.60
CA HIS A 138 -6.28 -1.28 13.52
C HIS A 138 -5.66 -0.86 12.18
N LYS A 139 -6.35 -1.20 11.09
CA LYS A 139 -6.09 -0.68 9.74
C LYS A 139 -7.20 0.26 9.31
N ASP A 140 -6.87 1.20 8.43
CA ASP A 140 -7.89 2.07 7.86
C ASP A 140 -8.74 1.32 6.85
N THR A 141 -10.05 1.55 6.90
CA THR A 141 -10.97 1.05 5.87
C THR A 141 -10.79 1.88 4.60
N PRO A 142 -10.50 1.28 3.43
CA PRO A 142 -10.40 2.01 2.18
C PRO A 142 -11.69 2.79 1.87
N ARG A 143 -11.57 4.07 1.51
CA ARG A 143 -12.72 4.98 1.23
C ARG A 143 -12.91 5.34 -0.24
N GLY A 144 -12.15 4.74 -1.14
CA GLY A 144 -12.31 4.91 -2.58
C GLY A 144 -11.24 4.12 -3.35
N ASP A 145 -11.39 4.06 -4.66
CA ASP A 145 -10.58 3.21 -5.51
C ASP A 145 -9.12 3.66 -5.62
N THR A 146 -8.89 4.98 -5.64
CA THR A 146 -7.54 5.58 -5.71
C THR A 146 -6.91 5.86 -4.35
N MET A 147 -7.56 5.51 -3.23
CA MET A 147 -7.01 5.77 -1.89
C MET A 147 -5.81 4.84 -1.63
N PHE A 148 -4.65 5.41 -1.31
CA PHE A 148 -3.43 4.65 -1.07
C PHE A 148 -2.86 4.82 0.34
N ALA A 149 -3.14 5.96 0.98
CA ALA A 149 -2.57 6.31 2.28
C ALA A 149 -3.51 7.19 3.10
N SER A 150 -3.18 7.33 4.37
CA SER A 150 -3.82 8.25 5.31
C SER A 150 -2.79 9.27 5.78
N LEU A 151 -3.20 10.54 5.94
CA LEU A 151 -2.39 11.60 6.52
C LEU A 151 -3.03 12.07 7.83
N VAL A 152 -2.25 12.03 8.92
CA VAL A 152 -2.62 12.56 10.22
C VAL A 152 -1.80 13.81 10.50
N VAL A 153 -2.47 14.93 10.70
CA VAL A 153 -1.88 16.21 11.09
C VAL A 153 -2.22 16.47 12.56
N VAL A 154 -1.20 16.66 13.39
CA VAL A 154 -1.31 16.90 14.82
C VAL A 154 -0.99 18.36 15.12
N PHE A 155 -1.93 19.06 15.74
CA PHE A 155 -1.74 20.45 16.14
C PHE A 155 -0.90 20.57 17.42
N PRO A 156 -0.22 21.71 17.65
CA PRO A 156 0.59 21.96 18.84
C PRO A 156 -0.28 22.29 20.07
N THR A 157 -1.32 21.50 20.32
CA THR A 157 -2.16 21.63 21.51
C THR A 157 -1.46 20.96 22.70
N PRO A 158 -1.49 21.54 23.92
CA PRO A 158 -0.80 20.95 25.07
C PRO A 158 -1.31 19.54 25.41
N HIS A 159 -0.44 18.52 25.32
CA HIS A 159 -0.73 17.15 25.72
C HIS A 159 0.53 16.32 26.04
N GLU A 160 0.31 15.17 26.70
CA GLU A 160 1.31 14.12 26.94
C GLU A 160 0.75 12.74 26.57
N GLY A 161 1.62 11.85 26.08
CA GLY A 161 1.19 10.58 25.49
C GLY A 161 0.51 10.78 24.13
N GLY A 162 -0.29 9.80 23.69
CA GLY A 162 -0.97 9.89 22.40
C GLY A 162 -0.07 9.72 21.17
N ALA A 163 1.10 9.09 21.32
CA ALA A 163 1.97 8.76 20.20
C ALA A 163 1.27 7.79 19.24
N LEU A 164 1.57 7.91 17.94
CA LEU A 164 1.09 6.96 16.94
C LEU A 164 2.13 5.85 16.77
N LYS A 165 1.76 4.61 17.09
CA LYS A 165 2.58 3.44 16.78
C LYS A 165 2.11 2.84 15.48
N LEU A 166 3.06 2.39 14.67
CA LEU A 166 2.82 1.74 13.39
C LEU A 166 3.49 0.37 13.43
N SER A 167 2.87 -0.63 12.81
CA SER A 167 3.48 -1.94 12.62
C SER A 167 3.19 -2.49 11.22
N HIS A 168 4.21 -3.10 10.63
CA HIS A 168 4.15 -3.69 9.30
C HIS A 168 5.28 -4.71 9.16
N ASP A 169 4.97 -5.89 8.61
CA ASP A 169 5.93 -6.97 8.37
C ASP A 169 6.81 -7.33 9.59
N GLY A 170 6.22 -7.32 10.79
CA GLY A 170 6.93 -7.62 12.04
C GLY A 170 7.82 -6.49 12.58
N GLU A 171 7.95 -5.37 11.86
CA GLU A 171 8.61 -4.16 12.33
C GLU A 171 7.63 -3.20 13.00
N GLU A 172 8.10 -2.44 13.99
CA GLU A 172 7.33 -1.46 14.74
C GLU A 172 8.04 -0.09 14.78
N TRP A 173 7.25 0.98 14.65
CA TRP A 173 7.73 2.36 14.74
C TRP A 173 6.85 3.18 15.67
N THR A 174 7.42 4.19 16.32
CA THR A 174 6.68 5.14 17.16
C THR A 174 6.91 6.56 16.67
N PHE A 175 5.81 7.25 16.36
CA PHE A 175 5.78 8.67 16.03
C PHE A 175 5.23 9.47 17.21
N ASP A 176 6.14 10.10 17.96
CA ASP A 176 5.81 10.99 19.06
C ASP A 176 5.62 12.44 18.57
N SER A 177 4.40 12.77 18.13
CA SER A 177 4.04 14.11 17.73
C SER A 177 4.11 15.13 18.87
N ALA A 178 3.94 14.69 20.12
CA ALA A 178 3.95 15.58 21.27
C ALA A 178 5.36 16.10 21.55
N ALA A 179 6.38 15.26 21.39
CA ALA A 179 7.78 15.68 21.45
C ALA A 179 8.12 16.68 20.33
N LEU A 180 7.78 16.34 19.08
CA LEU A 180 8.08 17.19 17.91
C LEU A 180 7.46 18.59 17.99
N THR A 181 6.24 18.70 18.50
CA THR A 181 5.54 19.99 18.61
C THR A 181 5.99 20.80 19.82
N ARG A 182 6.35 20.15 20.94
CA ARG A 182 6.83 20.80 22.17
C ARG A 182 8.22 21.41 22.02
N ASP A 183 9.11 20.72 21.30
CA ASP A 183 10.50 21.13 21.12
C ASP A 183 10.69 22.14 19.98
N ALA A 184 9.62 22.43 19.23
CA ALA A 184 9.67 23.37 18.11
C ALA A 184 9.83 24.82 18.61
N PRO A 185 10.70 25.64 18.00
CA PRO A 185 10.96 27.02 18.43
C PRO A 185 9.76 27.96 18.18
N THR A 186 8.87 27.57 17.28
CA THR A 186 7.62 28.25 16.95
C THR A 186 6.49 27.23 16.89
N PRO A 187 5.22 27.62 17.15
CA PRO A 187 4.09 26.72 16.97
C PRO A 187 4.15 26.01 15.62
N SER A 188 4.16 24.69 15.67
CA SER A 188 4.35 23.83 14.49
C SER A 188 3.38 22.68 14.55
N ILE A 189 2.86 22.26 13.40
CA ILE A 189 2.15 21.00 13.30
C ILE A 189 3.15 19.88 13.07
N ALA A 190 2.89 18.72 13.66
CA ALA A 190 3.56 17.48 13.28
C ALA A 190 2.63 16.70 12.34
N TYR A 191 3.18 16.00 11.35
CA TYR A 191 2.39 15.18 10.45
C TYR A 191 3.04 13.82 10.22
N ILE A 192 2.18 12.84 9.91
CA ILE A 192 2.58 11.51 9.45
C ILE A 192 1.63 11.06 8.35
N ALA A 193 2.16 10.58 7.24
CA ALA A 193 1.41 9.91 6.20
C ALA A 193 1.90 8.46 6.07
N PHE A 194 0.98 7.50 6.06
CA PHE A 194 1.29 6.07 6.06
C PHE A 194 0.32 5.32 5.15
N TYR A 195 0.75 4.21 4.56
CA TYR A 195 -0.14 3.41 3.71
C TYR A 195 -1.33 2.87 4.51
N SER A 196 -2.51 2.86 3.90
CA SER A 196 -3.77 2.56 4.62
C SER A 196 -3.86 1.14 5.19
N ASP A 197 -3.02 0.23 4.70
CA ASP A 197 -2.91 -1.17 5.14
C ASP A 197 -1.85 -1.42 6.23
N VAL A 198 -1.22 -0.36 6.73
CA VAL A 198 -0.33 -0.39 7.91
C VAL A 198 -1.18 -0.41 9.18
N ASP A 199 -0.88 -1.37 10.06
CA ASP A 199 -1.49 -1.42 11.38
C ASP A 199 -1.00 -0.23 12.21
N HIS A 200 -1.92 0.44 12.88
CA HIS A 200 -1.57 1.60 13.71
C HIS A 200 -2.44 1.71 14.96
N GLU A 201 -1.85 2.26 16.02
CA GLU A 201 -2.51 2.53 17.29
C GLU A 201 -2.15 3.92 17.82
N VAL A 202 -3.11 4.57 18.49
CA VAL A 202 -2.87 5.79 19.28
C VAL A 202 -2.70 5.36 20.73
N THR A 203 -1.50 5.58 21.28
CA THR A 203 -1.21 5.27 22.68
C THR A 203 -2.01 6.16 23.63
N LEU A 204 -2.02 5.80 24.91
CA LEU A 204 -2.77 6.52 25.93
C LEU A 204 -2.34 7.99 26.00
N VAL A 205 -3.31 8.92 25.95
CA VAL A 205 -3.09 10.32 26.33
C VAL A 205 -3.17 10.43 27.85
N THR A 206 -2.07 10.81 28.48
CA THR A 206 -1.97 10.89 29.96
C THR A 206 -2.38 12.25 30.49
N SER A 207 -2.27 13.31 29.67
CA SER A 207 -2.61 14.68 30.03
C SER A 207 -2.97 15.52 28.80
N GLY A 208 -3.81 16.53 29.00
CA GLY A 208 -4.18 17.50 27.97
C GLY A 208 -5.09 16.95 26.87
N HIS A 209 -5.03 17.57 25.69
CA HIS A 209 -5.84 17.21 24.53
C HIS A 209 -4.99 17.15 23.26
N ARG A 210 -4.92 15.97 22.65
CA ARG A 210 -4.32 15.77 21.33
C ARG A 210 -5.40 16.02 20.27
N VAL A 211 -5.24 17.08 19.48
CA VAL A 211 -6.15 17.45 18.39
C VAL A 211 -5.52 17.13 17.04
N THR A 212 -6.27 16.44 16.18
CA THR A 212 -5.77 16.01 14.87
C THR A 212 -6.77 16.24 13.74
N LEU A 213 -6.26 16.47 12.54
CA LEU A 213 -7.01 16.23 11.30
C LEU A 213 -6.53 14.94 10.66
N THR A 214 -7.47 14.16 10.13
CA THR A 214 -7.19 13.01 9.27
C THR A 214 -7.62 13.32 7.85
N TYR A 215 -6.76 13.02 6.89
CA TYR A 215 -7.00 13.12 5.46
C TYR A 215 -6.87 11.75 4.82
N ASN A 216 -7.74 11.45 3.86
CA ASN A 216 -7.57 10.34 2.94
C ASN A 216 -6.71 10.83 1.76
N LEU A 217 -5.67 10.08 1.40
CA LEU A 217 -4.79 10.41 0.28
C LEU A 217 -5.12 9.54 -0.92
N PHE A 218 -5.40 10.21 -2.04
CA PHE A 218 -5.78 9.58 -3.29
C PHE A 218 -4.74 9.88 -4.37
N LEU A 219 -4.44 8.89 -5.20
CA LEU A 219 -3.79 9.12 -6.48
C LEU A 219 -4.77 9.85 -7.41
N ASP A 220 -4.30 10.92 -8.04
CA ASP A 220 -5.07 11.69 -9.02
C ASP A 220 -4.43 11.52 -10.40
N SER A 221 -5.26 11.40 -11.44
CA SER A 221 -4.80 11.29 -12.83
C SER A 221 -4.91 12.63 -13.56
N SER A 222 -5.29 13.70 -12.87
CA SER A 222 -5.55 15.01 -13.47
C SER A 222 -4.26 15.84 -13.60
N PRO A 223 -3.76 16.11 -14.82
CA PRO A 223 -2.54 16.90 -15.04
C PRO A 223 -2.73 18.41 -14.79
N SER A 224 -3.82 18.81 -14.15
CA SER A 224 -4.19 20.22 -13.92
C SER A 224 -3.38 20.90 -12.83
N GLN A 225 -2.62 20.14 -12.02
CA GLN A 225 -1.70 20.68 -11.04
C GLN A 225 -0.27 20.76 -11.60
N LYS A 226 0.34 21.95 -11.58
CA LYS A 226 1.78 22.07 -11.86
C LYS A 226 2.54 21.47 -10.69
N ILE A 227 3.37 20.45 -10.96
CA ILE A 227 4.27 19.86 -9.96
C ILE A 227 5.33 20.90 -9.58
N PRO A 228 5.35 21.40 -8.32
CA PRO A 228 6.41 22.29 -7.88
C PRO A 228 7.71 21.50 -7.73
N ARG A 229 8.71 21.79 -8.57
CA ARG A 229 10.08 21.29 -8.39
C ARG A 229 10.75 22.06 -7.25
N SER A 230 10.79 21.53 -6.03
CA SER A 230 11.61 22.18 -4.99
C SER A 230 12.12 21.31 -3.85
N VAL A 231 11.78 20.02 -3.76
CA VAL A 231 12.35 19.17 -2.71
C VAL A 231 13.20 18.07 -3.36
N GLN A 232 14.41 17.88 -2.84
CA GLN A 232 15.30 16.80 -3.30
C GLN A 232 14.66 15.49 -2.91
N ALA A 233 14.19 14.74 -3.90
CA ALA A 233 13.63 13.43 -3.69
C ALA A 233 14.63 12.55 -2.94
N VAL A 234 14.25 12.06 -1.76
CA VAL A 234 14.83 10.84 -1.21
C VAL A 234 14.08 9.70 -1.89
N ALA A 235 14.30 9.49 -3.19
CA ALA A 235 13.85 8.27 -3.84
C ALA A 235 14.48 7.07 -3.10
N PRO A 236 13.85 5.88 -3.07
CA PRO A 236 14.58 4.64 -2.80
C PRO A 236 15.86 4.66 -3.64
N ASP A 237 16.97 4.20 -3.08
CA ASP A 237 18.17 4.00 -3.88
C ASP A 237 17.94 2.78 -4.77
N SER A 238 17.13 2.98 -5.81
CA SER A 238 16.80 1.97 -6.80
C SER A 238 18.04 1.53 -7.56
N ASN A 239 19.13 2.33 -7.52
CA ASN A 239 20.41 1.93 -8.09
C ASN A 239 20.97 0.69 -7.39
N LEU A 240 20.79 0.52 -6.07
CA LEU A 240 21.28 -0.68 -5.39
C LEU A 240 20.65 -1.95 -5.97
N PHE A 241 19.33 -1.99 -6.04
CA PHE A 241 18.62 -3.14 -6.60
C PHE A 241 18.89 -3.30 -8.10
N ARG A 242 18.90 -2.20 -8.85
CA ARG A 242 19.21 -2.20 -10.29
C ARG A 242 20.61 -2.74 -10.58
N ASP A 243 21.62 -2.27 -9.86
CA ASP A 243 23.02 -2.67 -10.05
C ASP A 243 23.23 -4.12 -9.63
N ALA A 244 22.60 -4.56 -8.54
CA ALA A 244 22.60 -5.97 -8.14
C ALA A 244 21.94 -6.87 -9.19
N LEU A 245 20.83 -6.42 -9.79
CA LEU A 245 20.13 -7.15 -10.84
C LEU A 245 20.94 -7.24 -12.13
N LEU A 246 21.59 -6.15 -12.54
CA LEU A 246 22.52 -6.15 -13.67
C LEU A 246 23.71 -7.08 -13.42
N ALA A 247 24.31 -7.04 -12.23
CA ALA A 247 25.41 -7.93 -11.86
C ALA A 247 24.97 -9.41 -11.88
N ALA A 248 23.76 -9.72 -11.42
CA ALA A 248 23.19 -11.06 -11.50
C ALA A 248 22.97 -11.50 -12.96
N PHE A 249 22.50 -10.60 -13.82
CA PHE A 249 22.28 -10.88 -15.24
C PHE A 249 23.56 -11.14 -16.03
N ASP A 250 24.67 -10.52 -15.64
CA ASP A 250 26.01 -10.74 -16.20
C ASP A 250 26.68 -12.04 -15.70
N ASP A 251 26.13 -12.70 -14.68
CA ASP A 251 26.64 -13.99 -14.21
C ASP A 251 26.07 -15.16 -15.04
N PRO A 252 26.92 -16.00 -15.68
CA PRO A 252 26.46 -17.12 -16.52
C PRO A 252 25.81 -18.26 -15.72
N THR A 253 25.96 -18.28 -14.39
CA THR A 253 25.35 -19.30 -13.52
C THR A 253 23.94 -18.91 -13.06
N PHE A 254 23.56 -17.63 -13.20
CA PHE A 254 22.24 -17.15 -12.84
C PHE A 254 21.29 -17.27 -14.03
N LEU A 255 20.23 -18.07 -13.90
CA LEU A 255 19.25 -18.34 -14.97
C LEU A 255 19.92 -18.62 -16.32
N PRO A 256 20.78 -19.65 -16.45
CA PRO A 256 21.51 -19.92 -17.69
C PRO A 256 20.58 -20.12 -18.89
N ASP A 257 19.48 -20.85 -18.68
CA ASP A 257 18.44 -21.12 -19.70
C ASP A 257 17.26 -20.12 -19.65
N GLY A 258 17.37 -19.07 -18.82
CA GLY A 258 16.28 -18.14 -18.54
C GLY A 258 15.25 -18.73 -17.56
N GLY A 259 14.13 -18.02 -17.40
CA GLY A 259 13.05 -18.42 -16.49
C GLY A 259 12.23 -17.22 -16.04
N TYR A 260 11.64 -17.34 -14.86
CA TYR A 260 10.90 -16.27 -14.19
C TYR A 260 11.59 -15.86 -12.91
N LEU A 261 11.60 -14.55 -12.65
CA LEU A 261 11.81 -14.00 -11.31
C LEU A 261 10.45 -13.68 -10.70
N GLY A 262 10.29 -14.08 -9.44
CA GLY A 262 9.10 -13.82 -8.64
C GLY A 262 9.44 -12.97 -7.42
N PHE A 263 8.56 -12.02 -7.12
CA PHE A 263 8.64 -11.16 -5.94
C PHE A 263 7.29 -11.19 -5.22
N GLY A 264 7.25 -11.71 -4.00
CA GLY A 264 6.06 -11.60 -3.15
C GLY A 264 5.80 -10.15 -2.74
N MET A 265 4.53 -9.78 -2.61
CA MET A 265 4.14 -8.41 -2.29
C MET A 265 4.45 -8.05 -0.83
N SER A 266 5.03 -6.89 -0.59
CA SER A 266 5.20 -6.33 0.75
C SER A 266 3.90 -5.71 1.29
N PHE A 267 3.02 -5.23 0.41
CA PHE A 267 1.78 -4.55 0.82
C PHE A 267 0.50 -5.29 0.38
N THR A 268 -0.64 -4.87 0.93
CA THR A 268 -1.97 -5.36 0.55
C THR A 268 -2.52 -4.56 -0.63
N TYR A 269 -2.99 -5.27 -1.67
CA TYR A 269 -3.64 -4.70 -2.84
C TYR A 269 -4.99 -5.38 -3.12
N PRO A 270 -6.07 -4.61 -3.28
CA PRO A 270 -7.38 -5.16 -3.66
C PRO A 270 -7.43 -5.57 -5.15
N ILE A 271 -7.82 -6.81 -5.44
CA ILE A 271 -7.72 -7.41 -6.79
C ILE A 271 -8.71 -6.87 -7.81
N SER A 272 -9.91 -6.48 -7.37
CA SER A 272 -10.85 -5.75 -8.23
C SER A 272 -10.23 -4.47 -8.79
N ARG A 273 -9.23 -3.92 -8.09
CA ARG A 273 -8.47 -2.73 -8.51
C ARG A 273 -7.24 -3.08 -9.33
N VAL A 274 -6.62 -4.24 -9.11
CA VAL A 274 -5.44 -4.67 -9.87
C VAL A 274 -5.75 -4.69 -11.38
N LYS A 275 -6.91 -5.20 -11.78
CA LYS A 275 -7.40 -5.18 -13.17
C LYS A 275 -7.59 -3.79 -13.79
N ARG A 276 -7.86 -2.77 -12.99
CA ARG A 276 -8.21 -1.41 -13.47
C ARG A 276 -7.03 -0.43 -13.48
N TYR A 277 -6.05 -0.61 -12.58
CA TYR A 277 -4.96 0.35 -12.39
C TYR A 277 -3.64 -0.04 -13.05
N TYR A 278 -3.36 -1.33 -13.21
CA TYR A 278 -2.05 -1.79 -13.66
C TYR A 278 -1.99 -2.18 -15.12
N SER A 279 -3.11 -2.04 -15.86
CA SER A 279 -3.16 -2.31 -17.29
C SER A 279 -2.31 -1.35 -18.14
N ASN A 280 -1.58 -0.37 -17.56
CA ASN A 280 -0.71 0.52 -18.34
C ASN A 280 0.58 1.12 -17.72
N SER A 281 0.90 1.06 -16.40
CA SER A 281 2.19 1.66 -15.91
C SER A 281 2.56 1.51 -14.40
N GLY A 282 2.16 0.46 -13.67
CA GLY A 282 2.65 0.25 -12.28
C GLY A 282 2.21 1.29 -11.21
N GLY A 283 1.46 2.34 -11.57
CA GLY A 283 1.32 3.58 -10.80
C GLY A 283 0.61 3.54 -9.43
N ALA A 284 0.19 2.38 -8.93
CA ALA A 284 -0.46 2.24 -7.62
C ALA A 284 0.27 1.29 -6.64
N LEU A 285 1.43 0.76 -7.02
CA LEU A 285 2.24 -0.06 -6.13
C LEU A 285 2.82 0.80 -5.00
N LYS A 286 3.11 0.17 -3.88
CA LYS A 286 3.59 0.81 -2.65
C LYS A 286 5.00 0.36 -2.34
N GLY A 287 5.82 1.28 -1.84
CA GLY A 287 7.14 1.00 -1.25
C GLY A 287 8.07 0.18 -2.17
N SER A 288 8.60 -0.92 -1.64
CA SER A 288 9.49 -1.86 -2.33
C SER A 288 8.84 -2.46 -3.57
N ASP A 289 7.54 -2.78 -3.54
CA ASP A 289 6.84 -3.36 -4.69
C ASP A 289 6.90 -2.43 -5.90
N ALA A 290 6.67 -1.13 -5.67
CA ALA A 290 6.75 -0.11 -6.72
C ALA A 290 8.17 0.09 -7.23
N MET A 291 9.16 0.09 -6.33
CA MET A 291 10.57 0.20 -6.69
C MET A 291 11.02 -0.97 -7.57
N ILE A 292 10.69 -2.20 -7.18
CA ILE A 292 11.01 -3.41 -7.93
C ILE A 292 10.38 -3.33 -9.31
N PHE A 293 9.08 -3.04 -9.40
CA PHE A 293 8.35 -3.01 -10.67
C PHE A 293 8.97 -2.01 -11.65
N ALA A 294 9.22 -0.78 -11.22
CA ALA A 294 9.79 0.24 -12.09
C ALA A 294 11.27 0.00 -12.44
N VAL A 295 12.09 -0.61 -11.56
CA VAL A 295 13.45 -1.04 -11.95
C VAL A 295 13.40 -2.11 -13.03
N LEU A 296 12.46 -3.05 -12.95
CA LEU A 296 12.28 -4.07 -14.00
C LEU A 296 11.87 -3.43 -15.33
N GLU A 297 10.92 -2.48 -15.33
CA GLU A 297 10.53 -1.72 -16.52
C GLU A 297 11.70 -0.91 -17.10
N ASP A 298 12.47 -0.21 -16.26
CA ASP A 298 13.63 0.58 -16.66
C ASP A 298 14.74 -0.26 -17.32
N LEU A 299 14.81 -1.55 -16.99
CA LEU A 299 15.68 -2.53 -17.61
C LEU A 299 15.07 -3.18 -18.86
N SER A 300 13.98 -2.60 -19.40
CA SER A 300 13.27 -3.11 -20.58
C SER A 300 12.73 -4.53 -20.42
N LEU A 301 12.51 -4.97 -19.17
CA LEU A 301 11.76 -6.19 -18.90
C LEU A 301 10.27 -5.87 -18.90
N SER A 302 9.45 -6.93 -19.01
CA SER A 302 7.99 -6.82 -18.97
C SER A 302 7.45 -7.45 -17.68
N PRO A 303 7.58 -6.77 -16.52
CA PRO A 303 7.00 -7.26 -15.28
C PRO A 303 5.47 -7.25 -15.36
N SER A 304 4.83 -8.25 -14.77
CA SER A 304 3.38 -8.32 -14.65
C SER A 304 2.98 -8.55 -13.19
N MET A 305 1.84 -7.97 -12.82
CA MET A 305 1.14 -8.38 -11.62
C MET A 305 0.49 -9.74 -11.88
N SER A 306 0.75 -10.70 -11.00
CA SER A 306 0.29 -12.08 -11.15
C SER A 306 -0.23 -12.63 -9.83
N VAL A 307 -1.06 -13.65 -9.90
CA VAL A 307 -1.58 -14.39 -8.76
C VAL A 307 -1.01 -15.80 -8.79
N VAL A 308 -0.52 -16.26 -7.65
CA VAL A 308 -0.20 -17.66 -7.41
C VAL A 308 -1.40 -18.33 -6.75
N TYR A 309 -2.16 -19.07 -7.53
CA TYR A 309 -3.24 -19.91 -7.00
C TYR A 309 -2.68 -21.21 -6.42
N LYS A 310 -3.22 -21.62 -5.28
CA LYS A 310 -3.04 -22.97 -4.73
C LYS A 310 -4.12 -23.85 -5.32
N GLY A 311 -3.83 -24.43 -6.48
CA GLY A 311 -4.68 -25.41 -7.14
C GLY A 311 -4.73 -26.74 -6.37
N LEU A 312 -5.39 -27.73 -6.94
CA LEU A 312 -5.55 -29.05 -6.32
C LEU A 312 -4.22 -29.80 -6.24
N ASN A 313 -3.43 -29.76 -7.30
CA ASN A 313 -2.16 -30.47 -7.39
C ASN A 313 -0.97 -29.52 -7.51
N HIS A 314 -1.18 -28.31 -8.05
CA HIS A 314 -0.09 -27.41 -8.40
C HIS A 314 -0.28 -25.99 -7.87
N LYS A 315 0.84 -25.26 -7.78
CA LYS A 315 0.82 -23.80 -7.69
C LYS A 315 0.81 -23.23 -9.10
N ILE A 316 -0.15 -22.38 -9.42
CA ILE A 316 -0.36 -21.88 -10.78
C ILE A 316 -0.24 -20.35 -10.78
N LEU A 317 0.67 -19.84 -11.60
CA LEU A 317 0.88 -18.42 -11.82
C LEU A 317 -0.07 -17.92 -12.90
N VAL A 318 -1.00 -17.04 -12.54
CA VAL A 318 -2.00 -16.46 -13.45
C VAL A 318 -1.79 -14.94 -13.52
N PRO A 319 -1.52 -14.35 -14.69
CA PRO A 319 -1.45 -12.91 -14.83
C PRO A 319 -2.80 -12.26 -14.49
N THR A 320 -2.78 -11.12 -13.80
CA THR A 320 -4.01 -10.51 -13.27
C THR A 320 -4.96 -10.00 -14.36
N ASP A 321 -4.46 -9.74 -15.56
CA ASP A 321 -5.22 -9.28 -16.72
C ASP A 321 -6.27 -10.32 -17.15
N TYR A 322 -5.99 -11.60 -16.91
CA TYR A 322 -6.84 -12.73 -17.29
C TYR A 322 -7.70 -13.28 -16.15
N LEU A 323 -7.77 -12.57 -15.01
CA LEU A 323 -8.34 -13.11 -13.78
C LEU A 323 -9.87 -13.12 -13.77
N THR A 324 -10.54 -13.94 -14.57
CA THR A 324 -12.02 -14.05 -14.61
C THR A 324 -12.48 -15.42 -14.19
N LEU A 325 -12.26 -15.82 -12.93
CA LEU A 325 -12.92 -17.01 -12.40
C LEU A 325 -14.44 -16.73 -12.35
N GLY A 326 -15.16 -17.19 -13.37
CA GLY A 326 -16.62 -17.17 -13.41
C GLY A 326 -17.22 -18.11 -12.38
N SER A 327 -18.53 -18.01 -12.14
CA SER A 327 -19.28 -18.94 -11.28
C SER A 327 -19.48 -20.34 -11.90
N ASP A 328 -18.82 -20.59 -13.03
CA ASP A 328 -18.96 -21.81 -13.79
C ASP A 328 -18.37 -23.01 -13.03
N ALA A 329 -18.84 -24.19 -13.41
CA ALA A 329 -18.56 -25.41 -12.70
C ALA A 329 -17.38 -26.15 -13.34
N TYR A 330 -16.38 -26.50 -12.55
CA TYR A 330 -15.11 -27.05 -13.01
C TYR A 330 -14.77 -28.35 -12.28
N ASP A 331 -14.38 -29.37 -13.04
CA ASP A 331 -13.90 -30.67 -12.54
C ASP A 331 -12.41 -30.65 -12.19
N ASP A 332 -11.63 -29.80 -12.87
CA ASP A 332 -10.19 -29.64 -12.66
C ASP A 332 -9.81 -28.15 -12.72
N ILE A 333 -9.69 -27.54 -11.54
CA ILE A 333 -9.33 -26.13 -11.42
C ILE A 333 -7.91 -25.84 -11.94
N ASP A 334 -7.01 -26.83 -11.94
CA ASP A 334 -5.63 -26.62 -12.41
C ASP A 334 -5.62 -26.40 -13.93
N SER A 335 -6.35 -27.23 -14.68
CA SER A 335 -6.49 -27.10 -16.14
C SER A 335 -7.21 -25.82 -16.53
N VAL A 336 -8.29 -25.45 -15.82
CA VAL A 336 -9.03 -24.19 -16.08
C VAL A 336 -8.16 -22.97 -15.87
N LEU A 337 -7.40 -22.92 -14.77
CA LEU A 337 -6.46 -21.83 -14.51
C LEU A 337 -5.41 -21.72 -15.62
N CYS A 338 -4.96 -22.83 -16.19
CA CYS A 338 -3.97 -22.82 -17.28
C CYS A 338 -4.58 -22.45 -18.64
N GLU A 339 -5.68 -23.09 -19.04
CA GLU A 339 -6.27 -23.00 -20.37
C GLU A 339 -7.09 -21.72 -20.56
N GLU A 340 -7.90 -21.33 -19.57
CA GLU A 340 -8.81 -20.19 -19.70
C GLU A 340 -8.21 -18.89 -19.16
N HIS A 341 -7.27 -18.99 -18.21
CA HIS A 341 -6.66 -17.84 -17.56
C HIS A 341 -5.16 -17.67 -17.86
N TYR A 342 -4.64 -18.39 -18.86
CA TYR A 342 -3.23 -18.33 -19.27
C TYR A 342 -2.26 -18.62 -18.11
N GLY A 343 -2.72 -19.43 -17.15
CA GLY A 343 -1.96 -19.84 -16.00
C GLY A 343 -0.79 -20.72 -16.41
N LYS A 344 0.29 -20.68 -15.62
CA LYS A 344 1.48 -21.51 -15.81
C LYS A 344 1.81 -22.22 -14.51
N VAL A 345 2.05 -23.52 -14.57
CA VAL A 345 2.45 -24.27 -13.37
C VAL A 345 3.83 -23.84 -12.92
N ILE A 346 3.95 -23.47 -11.66
CA ILE A 346 5.20 -23.01 -11.05
C ILE A 346 6.05 -24.23 -10.69
N LEU A 347 7.23 -24.30 -11.31
CA LEU A 347 8.28 -25.24 -10.91
C LEU A 347 9.49 -24.45 -10.42
N GLY A 348 10.07 -24.84 -9.28
CA GLY A 348 11.31 -24.24 -8.81
C GLY A 348 12.46 -24.53 -9.77
N LEU A 349 13.46 -23.64 -9.82
CA LEU A 349 14.70 -23.89 -10.56
C LEU A 349 15.29 -25.28 -10.22
N GLY A 350 15.60 -26.05 -11.25
CA GLY A 350 16.20 -27.38 -11.11
C GLY A 350 15.27 -28.48 -10.57
N GLN A 351 13.98 -28.19 -10.35
CA GLN A 351 13.01 -29.24 -10.05
C GLN A 351 12.64 -30.00 -11.33
N ASP A 352 12.61 -31.33 -11.21
CA ASP A 352 12.08 -32.20 -12.25
C ASP A 352 10.56 -32.05 -12.32
N ILE A 353 10.03 -32.25 -13.54
CA ILE A 353 8.59 -32.30 -13.77
C ILE A 353 8.06 -33.54 -13.03
N PRO A 354 7.06 -33.41 -12.14
CA PRO A 354 6.50 -34.55 -11.42
C PRO A 354 6.03 -35.65 -12.39
N SER A 355 6.21 -36.93 -12.04
CA SER A 355 5.85 -38.06 -12.92
C SER A 355 4.35 -38.19 -13.22
N HIS A 356 3.50 -37.43 -12.50
CA HIS A 356 2.05 -37.35 -12.70
C HIS A 356 1.62 -36.04 -13.39
N PHE A 357 2.58 -35.23 -13.83
CA PHE A 357 2.32 -33.98 -14.52
C PHE A 357 1.77 -34.24 -15.92
N ASN A 358 0.72 -33.52 -16.30
CA ASN A 358 0.27 -33.51 -17.68
C ASN A 358 1.28 -32.71 -18.52
N GLU A 359 2.03 -33.37 -19.41
CA GLU A 359 3.10 -32.76 -20.22
C GLU A 359 2.62 -31.58 -21.09
N ASP A 360 1.31 -31.46 -21.31
CA ASP A 360 0.71 -30.39 -22.12
C ASP A 360 0.49 -29.07 -21.35
N LEU A 361 0.61 -29.05 -20.01
CA LEU A 361 0.40 -27.83 -19.24
C LEU A 361 1.61 -26.87 -19.31
N PRO A 362 1.39 -25.56 -19.52
CA PRO A 362 2.48 -24.59 -19.62
C PRO A 362 3.20 -24.43 -18.27
N ILE A 363 4.54 -24.33 -18.32
CA ILE A 363 5.41 -24.28 -17.13
C ILE A 363 6.06 -22.89 -16.98
N ALA A 364 6.08 -22.38 -15.76
CA ALA A 364 6.91 -21.26 -15.33
C ALA A 364 8.02 -21.76 -14.39
N ARG A 365 9.25 -21.86 -14.92
CA ARG A 365 10.45 -22.11 -14.11
C ARG A 365 10.77 -20.86 -13.29
N MET A 366 10.40 -20.87 -12.02
CA MET A 366 10.35 -19.69 -11.16
C MET A 366 11.48 -19.67 -10.14
N THR A 367 12.05 -18.48 -9.94
CA THR A 367 13.02 -18.18 -8.90
C THR A 367 12.50 -17.04 -8.05
N TRP A 368 12.27 -17.31 -6.77
CA TRP A 368 11.77 -16.29 -5.85
C TRP A 368 12.92 -15.46 -5.30
N VAL A 369 12.98 -14.19 -5.74
CA VAL A 369 13.91 -13.20 -5.15
C VAL A 369 13.38 -12.83 -3.78
N THR A 370 12.13 -12.38 -3.66
CA THR A 370 11.45 -12.27 -2.36
C THR A 370 10.46 -13.42 -2.20
N PRO A 371 10.29 -13.97 -0.99
CA PRO A 371 9.34 -15.07 -0.76
C PRO A 371 7.91 -14.61 -1.05
N LEU A 372 7.09 -15.51 -1.59
CA LEU A 372 5.65 -15.27 -1.75
C LEU A 372 5.01 -15.03 -0.37
N THR A 373 4.33 -13.90 -0.22
CA THR A 373 3.65 -13.51 1.02
C THR A 373 2.15 -13.81 0.93
N THR A 374 1.47 -13.84 2.08
CA THR A 374 0.00 -13.95 2.15
C THR A 374 -0.67 -12.60 2.46
N PHE A 375 0.08 -11.49 2.39
CA PHE A 375 -0.44 -10.14 2.70
C PHE A 375 -1.52 -9.67 1.72
N SER A 376 -1.40 -10.10 0.47
CA SER A 376 -2.40 -9.89 -0.59
C SER A 376 -3.08 -11.21 -0.95
N ASN A 377 -3.50 -11.97 0.07
CA ASN A 377 -4.29 -13.19 -0.14
C ASN A 377 -5.75 -12.85 -0.46
N PHE A 378 -6.35 -13.64 -1.33
CA PHE A 378 -7.77 -13.55 -1.62
C PHE A 378 -8.38 -14.90 -1.92
N ARG A 379 -9.71 -14.91 -1.88
CA ARG A 379 -10.54 -16.07 -2.15
C ARG A 379 -11.31 -15.85 -3.44
N SER A 380 -11.25 -16.83 -4.32
CA SER A 380 -12.14 -16.95 -5.48
C SER A 380 -13.06 -18.14 -5.27
N ASP A 381 -14.35 -17.92 -5.43
CA ASP A 381 -15.36 -18.97 -5.37
C ASP A 381 -15.49 -19.63 -6.75
N TYR A 382 -15.58 -20.96 -6.80
CA TYR A 382 -15.93 -21.71 -8.02
C TYR A 382 -16.90 -22.84 -7.69
N THR A 383 -17.62 -23.34 -8.68
CA THR A 383 -18.52 -24.49 -8.50
C THR A 383 -17.75 -25.77 -8.84
N TYR A 384 -17.73 -26.76 -7.95
CA TYR A 384 -17.05 -28.04 -8.20
C TYR A 384 -18.07 -29.13 -8.54
N TYR A 385 -17.77 -29.95 -9.55
CA TYR A 385 -18.62 -31.07 -9.94
C TYR A 385 -18.17 -32.36 -9.21
N GLY A 386 -18.95 -32.74 -8.20
CA GLY A 386 -18.94 -34.08 -7.60
C GLY A 386 -20.27 -34.79 -7.82
N ASN A 387 -20.55 -35.84 -7.05
CA ASN A 387 -21.88 -36.49 -7.05
C ASN A 387 -23.03 -35.53 -6.66
N GLU A 388 -22.72 -34.38 -6.06
CA GLU A 388 -23.61 -33.26 -5.79
C GLU A 388 -22.83 -31.94 -6.05
N ALA A 389 -23.52 -30.88 -6.50
CA ALA A 389 -22.88 -29.58 -6.72
C ALA A 389 -22.50 -28.92 -5.38
N SER A 390 -21.22 -28.60 -5.21
CA SER A 390 -20.70 -27.87 -4.04
C SER A 390 -19.96 -26.61 -4.46
N THR A 391 -20.09 -25.53 -3.69
CA THR A 391 -19.24 -24.34 -3.84
C THR A 391 -17.91 -24.60 -3.17
N GLU A 392 -16.82 -24.52 -3.94
CA GLU A 392 -15.45 -24.64 -3.45
C GLU A 392 -14.69 -23.31 -3.59
N HIS A 393 -13.52 -23.22 -2.96
CA HIS A 393 -12.75 -21.98 -2.83
C HIS A 393 -11.30 -22.22 -3.21
N VAL A 394 -10.79 -21.40 -4.11
CA VAL A 394 -9.35 -21.34 -4.40
C VAL A 394 -8.77 -20.05 -3.81
N TYR A 395 -7.61 -20.17 -3.16
CA TYR A 395 -6.92 -19.04 -2.56
C TYR A 395 -5.75 -18.64 -3.44
N GLY A 396 -5.62 -17.35 -3.70
CA GLY A 396 -4.56 -16.76 -4.50
C GLY A 396 -3.71 -15.80 -3.67
N ASP A 397 -2.40 -15.82 -3.90
CA ASP A 397 -1.44 -14.88 -3.30
C ASP A 397 -0.84 -14.02 -4.43
N LEU A 398 -0.93 -12.68 -4.32
CA LEU A 398 -0.41 -11.76 -5.35
C LEU A 398 1.13 -11.75 -5.36
N CYS A 399 1.73 -11.52 -6.53
CA CYS A 399 3.16 -11.30 -6.71
C CYS A 399 3.44 -10.42 -7.94
N ILE A 400 4.67 -9.90 -8.02
CA ILE A 400 5.26 -9.42 -9.27
C ILE A 400 5.99 -10.62 -9.90
N ALA A 401 5.72 -10.89 -11.17
CA ALA A 401 6.43 -11.90 -11.94
C ALA A 401 7.01 -11.27 -13.20
N VAL A 402 8.21 -11.69 -13.58
CA VAL A 402 8.85 -11.21 -14.81
C VAL A 402 9.62 -12.35 -15.47
N LYS A 403 9.42 -12.51 -16.78
CA LYS A 403 10.15 -13.48 -17.59
C LYS A 403 11.52 -12.89 -17.95
N VAL A 404 12.58 -13.68 -17.79
CA VAL A 404 13.95 -13.30 -18.11
C VAL A 404 14.50 -14.34 -19.09
N GLY A 405 15.11 -13.88 -20.18
CA GLY A 405 15.68 -14.80 -21.17
C GLY A 405 17.01 -15.42 -20.70
N ALA A 406 17.53 -16.32 -21.54
CA ALA A 406 18.77 -17.04 -21.29
C ALA A 406 19.99 -16.12 -21.14
N PHE A 407 21.09 -16.66 -20.62
CA PHE A 407 22.33 -15.89 -20.51
C PHE A 407 22.75 -15.33 -21.88
N GLY A 408 23.07 -14.04 -21.93
CA GLY A 408 23.36 -13.30 -23.17
C GLY A 408 22.13 -12.80 -23.95
N GLN A 409 20.91 -13.12 -23.51
CA GLN A 409 19.64 -12.67 -24.10
C GLN A 409 18.64 -12.36 -22.97
N ARG A 410 18.94 -11.37 -22.13
CA ARG A 410 18.18 -11.12 -20.88
C ARG A 410 16.85 -10.40 -21.09
N ASP A 411 16.73 -9.64 -22.18
CA ASP A 411 15.49 -8.94 -22.54
C ASP A 411 14.31 -9.92 -22.64
N THR A 412 13.09 -9.43 -22.38
CA THR A 412 11.88 -10.23 -22.51
C THR A 412 11.67 -10.62 -23.98
N ILE A 413 11.78 -11.91 -24.29
CA ILE A 413 11.16 -12.46 -25.50
C ILE A 413 9.65 -12.43 -25.24
N ALA A 414 8.94 -11.49 -25.89
CA ALA A 414 7.48 -11.47 -25.90
C ALA A 414 6.99 -12.90 -26.13
N ASP A 415 6.13 -13.42 -25.24
CA ASP A 415 5.42 -14.65 -25.51
C ASP A 415 4.72 -14.42 -26.85
N SER A 416 5.03 -15.25 -27.86
CA SER A 416 4.39 -15.20 -29.16
C SER A 416 2.94 -15.69 -29.01
N GLY A 417 2.11 -14.89 -28.34
CA GLY A 417 0.68 -14.84 -28.61
C GLY A 417 0.55 -14.27 -30.01
N SER A 418 -0.06 -15.06 -30.88
CA SER A 418 -0.33 -14.78 -32.29
C SER A 418 -0.52 -13.30 -32.59
N SER A 419 0.16 -12.85 -33.66
CA SER A 419 -0.27 -11.73 -34.49
C SER A 419 -1.79 -11.60 -34.49
N ASP A 420 -2.28 -10.41 -34.13
CA ASP A 420 -3.58 -9.95 -34.60
C ASP A 420 -3.53 -9.91 -36.14
N GLU A 421 -3.85 -11.04 -36.76
CA GLU A 421 -4.37 -11.06 -38.12
C GLU A 421 -5.78 -10.48 -38.08
N GLU A 422 -5.93 -9.35 -38.78
CA GLU A 422 -7.12 -8.90 -39.48
C GLU A 422 -8.48 -9.37 -38.95
N LEU A 423 -9.20 -8.49 -38.27
CA LEU A 423 -10.63 -8.31 -38.56
C LEU A 423 -10.98 -6.82 -38.62
N VAL A 424 -11.47 -6.46 -39.80
CA VAL A 424 -12.00 -5.16 -40.27
C VAL A 424 -13.20 -4.68 -39.45
#